data_AF-A0A8F1SA11-F1
#
_entry.id   AF-A0A8F1SA11-F1
#
_cell.length_a   1.000
_cell.length_b   1.000
_cell.length_c   1.000
_cell.angle_alpha   90.00
_cell.angle_beta   90.00
_cell.angle_gamma   90.00
#
_symmetry.space_group_name_H-M   'P 1'
#
loop_
_entity.id
_entity.type
_entity.pdbx_description
1 polymer ?
#
loop_
_entity_poly.entity_id
_entity_poly.type
_entity_poly.pdbx_seq_one_letter_code
_entity_poly.pdbx_strand_id
1 'polypeptide(L)'
;MRATNKITAAIRANDLPAYQRERYPAIQEGEVVRFMDEDFHDVDFDQFVMGFFVFQNCNLDDAKHIYGQPIYFTNSSVRNVDFRGVKAIIEAEDCDFRGIKYDEETQFVYGSGKLAARSRFINCKLDNKTRDFLSQQGVEIN
;
A
#
# COMPACT_ATOMS: atom_id res chain seq x y z
N MET A 1 15.01 13.19 6.09
CA MET A 1 14.94 11.99 6.95
C MET A 1 14.30 12.23 8.32
N ARG A 2 14.58 13.32 9.07
CA ARG A 2 13.98 13.51 10.42
C ARG A 2 12.44 13.66 10.43
N ALA A 3 11.84 14.27 9.40
CA ALA A 3 10.39 14.44 9.30
C ALA A 3 9.67 13.09 9.10
N THR A 4 10.20 12.24 8.21
CA THR A 4 9.65 10.89 7.96
C THR A 4 9.62 10.05 9.22
N ASN A 5 10.68 10.05 10.04
CA ASN A 5 10.72 9.23 11.27
C ASN A 5 9.58 9.53 12.23
N LYS A 6 9.15 10.79 12.32
CA LYS A 6 8.03 11.17 13.19
C LYS A 6 6.67 10.83 12.58
N ILE A 7 6.53 10.97 11.27
CA ILE A 7 5.34 10.52 10.53
C ILE A 7 5.18 9.01 10.70
N THR A 8 6.26 8.24 10.51
CA THR A 8 6.30 6.80 10.76
C THR A 8 5.86 6.47 12.19
N ALA A 9 6.42 7.15 13.19
CA ALA A 9 6.07 6.92 14.59
C ALA A 9 4.59 7.20 14.90
N ALA A 10 4.03 8.27 14.32
CA ALA A 10 2.62 8.59 14.46
C ALA A 10 1.71 7.54 13.80
N ILE A 11 2.07 7.06 12.61
CA ILE A 11 1.34 5.98 11.92
C ILE A 11 1.34 4.71 12.77
N ARG A 12 2.50 4.26 13.26
CA ARG A 12 2.62 3.08 14.12
C ARG A 12 1.81 3.20 15.41
N ALA A 13 1.72 4.40 15.97
CA ALA A 13 0.95 4.69 17.16
C ALA A 13 -0.57 4.90 16.88
N ASN A 14 -0.99 4.84 15.62
CA ASN A 14 -2.33 5.20 15.15
C ASN A 14 -2.78 6.60 15.64
N ASP A 15 -1.85 7.56 15.64
CA ASP A 15 -2.05 8.93 16.12
C ASP A 15 -2.24 9.89 14.94
N LEU A 16 -3.49 9.99 14.46
CA LEU A 16 -3.86 10.89 13.35
C LEU A 16 -3.49 12.36 13.63
N PRO A 17 -3.77 12.95 14.81
CA PRO A 17 -3.35 14.33 15.10
C PRO A 17 -1.84 14.55 15.00
N ALA A 18 -1.02 13.63 15.51
CA ALA A 18 0.44 13.73 15.39
C ALA A 18 0.89 13.58 13.94
N TYR A 19 0.30 12.63 13.20
CA TYR A 19 0.56 12.44 11.79
C TYR A 19 0.30 13.72 10.99
N GLN A 20 -0.86 14.35 11.17
CA GLN A 20 -1.22 15.58 10.46
C GLN A 20 -0.28 16.74 10.80
N ARG A 21 0.06 16.89 12.09
CA ARG A 21 0.97 17.95 12.58
C ARG A 21 2.39 17.79 12.04
N GLU A 22 2.87 16.57 11.84
CA GLU A 22 4.22 16.32 11.34
C GLU A 22 4.29 16.27 9.81
N ARG A 23 3.23 15.75 9.14
CA ARG A 23 3.14 15.69 7.68
C ARG A 23 2.94 17.07 7.08
N TYR A 24 1.81 17.71 7.34
CA TYR A 24 1.35 18.83 6.50
C TYR A 24 2.23 20.09 6.52
N PRO A 25 2.97 20.42 7.59
CA PRO A 25 3.93 21.52 7.52
C PRO A 25 5.13 21.23 6.59
N ALA A 26 5.41 19.97 6.31
CA ALA A 26 6.60 19.53 5.58
C ALA A 26 6.31 18.90 4.20
N ILE A 27 5.14 18.26 4.06
CA ILE A 27 4.71 17.51 2.88
C ILE A 27 3.21 17.76 2.69
N GLN A 28 2.85 18.47 1.63
CA GLN A 28 1.47 18.82 1.30
C GLN A 28 0.71 17.64 0.70
N GLU A 29 -0.59 17.84 0.49
CA GLU A 29 -1.42 16.89 -0.27
C GLU A 29 -0.94 16.78 -1.71
N GLY A 30 -0.97 15.56 -2.25
CA GLY A 30 -0.46 15.24 -3.59
C GLY A 30 1.07 15.10 -3.66
N GLU A 31 1.81 15.44 -2.62
CA GLU A 31 3.25 15.18 -2.55
C GLU A 31 3.55 13.78 -2.04
N VAL A 32 4.67 13.22 -2.53
CA VAL A 32 5.12 11.88 -2.17
C VAL A 32 5.58 11.82 -0.71
N VAL A 33 5.08 10.83 0.02
CA VAL A 33 5.57 10.47 1.36
C VAL A 33 6.38 9.18 1.25
N ARG A 34 7.70 9.27 1.43
CA ARG A 34 8.62 8.13 1.27
C ARG A 34 9.08 7.57 2.61
N PHE A 35 8.89 6.27 2.79
CA PHE A 35 9.36 5.46 3.91
C PHE A 35 10.45 4.50 3.44
N MET A 36 11.54 4.38 4.19
CA MET A 36 12.69 3.53 3.86
C MET A 36 13.12 2.74 5.08
N ASP A 37 13.26 1.42 4.94
CA ASP A 37 13.72 0.52 6.01
C ASP A 37 12.86 0.57 7.28
N GLU A 38 11.55 0.78 7.11
CA GLU A 38 10.58 0.91 8.21
C GLU A 38 9.75 -0.36 8.41
N ASP A 39 9.48 -0.71 9.66
CA ASP A 39 8.56 -1.78 10.05
C ASP A 39 7.16 -1.24 10.37
N PHE A 40 6.15 -1.63 9.61
CA PHE A 40 4.73 -1.33 9.79
C PHE A 40 3.92 -2.61 10.02
N HIS A 41 4.55 -3.65 10.57
CA HIS A 41 3.86 -4.89 10.92
C HIS A 41 2.61 -4.64 11.77
N ASP A 42 1.50 -5.27 11.39
CA ASP A 42 0.18 -5.20 12.05
C ASP A 42 -0.41 -3.79 12.23
N VAL A 43 0.12 -2.79 11.51
CA VAL A 43 -0.44 -1.43 11.53
C VAL A 43 -1.79 -1.40 10.81
N ASP A 44 -2.76 -0.73 11.43
CA ASP A 44 -4.04 -0.40 10.82
C ASP A 44 -3.96 0.99 10.16
N PHE A 45 -4.13 1.04 8.84
CA PHE A 45 -4.02 2.26 8.04
C PHE A 45 -5.35 2.99 7.81
N ASP A 46 -6.46 2.58 8.42
CA ASP A 46 -7.81 3.12 8.17
C ASP A 46 -7.86 4.66 8.25
N GLN A 47 -7.09 5.25 9.18
CA GLN A 47 -7.07 6.71 9.40
C GLN A 47 -6.14 7.49 8.44
N PHE A 48 -5.34 6.81 7.61
CA PHE A 48 -4.27 7.44 6.83
C PHE A 48 -4.46 7.22 5.33
N VAL A 49 -4.94 8.24 4.60
CA VAL A 49 -5.05 8.18 3.14
C VAL A 49 -3.64 8.07 2.50
N MET A 50 -3.38 6.98 1.77
CA MET A 50 -2.02 6.60 1.34
C MET A 50 -1.68 6.96 -0.11
N GLY A 51 -2.47 7.82 -0.75
CA GLY A 51 -2.15 8.33 -2.09
C GLY A 51 -0.74 8.93 -2.12
N PHE A 52 0.08 8.49 -3.07
CA PHE A 52 1.48 8.86 -3.26
C PHE A 52 2.44 8.41 -2.15
N PHE A 53 2.05 7.44 -1.31
CA PHE A 53 2.99 6.81 -0.39
C PHE A 53 3.95 5.89 -1.14
N VAL A 54 5.21 5.90 -0.71
CA VAL A 54 6.26 5.04 -1.26
C VAL A 54 6.93 4.29 -0.12
N PHE A 55 6.86 2.96 -0.16
CA PHE A 55 7.51 2.06 0.78
C PHE A 55 8.70 1.38 0.11
N GLN A 56 9.89 1.54 0.69
CA GLN A 56 11.10 0.89 0.21
C GLN A 56 11.74 0.10 1.34
N ASN A 57 12.03 -1.18 1.10
CA ASN A 57 12.59 -2.08 2.12
C ASN A 57 11.75 -2.14 3.40
N CYS A 58 10.43 -1.95 3.31
CA CYS A 58 9.57 -1.90 4.47
C CYS A 58 8.96 -3.28 4.77
N ASN A 59 8.63 -3.52 6.02
CA ASN A 59 7.79 -4.65 6.43
C ASN A 59 6.38 -4.15 6.66
N LEU A 60 5.38 -4.67 5.95
CA LEU A 60 3.97 -4.36 6.13
C LEU A 60 3.16 -5.63 6.45
N ASP A 61 3.82 -6.70 6.88
CA ASP A 61 3.14 -7.96 7.14
C ASP A 61 2.00 -7.77 8.13
N ASP A 62 0.85 -8.39 7.85
CA ASP A 62 -0.37 -8.36 8.67
C ASP A 62 -1.03 -6.97 8.86
N ALA A 63 -0.55 -5.94 8.14
CA ALA A 63 -1.19 -4.63 8.09
C ALA A 63 -2.61 -4.68 7.51
N LYS A 64 -3.41 -3.62 7.74
CA LYS A 64 -4.82 -3.57 7.34
C LYS A 64 -5.18 -2.20 6.74
N HIS A 65 -6.20 -2.17 5.88
CA HIS A 65 -6.76 -0.94 5.31
C HIS A 65 -5.73 -0.10 4.52
N ILE A 66 -4.92 -0.73 3.67
CA ILE A 66 -4.00 0.01 2.79
C ILE A 66 -4.76 0.55 1.57
N TYR A 67 -5.29 1.78 1.63
CA TYR A 67 -6.09 2.39 0.57
C TYR A 67 -5.50 3.70 0.04
N GLY A 68 -5.84 4.01 -1.22
CA GLY A 68 -5.32 5.19 -1.92
C GLY A 68 -4.86 4.87 -3.34
N GLN A 69 -4.48 5.92 -4.08
CA GLN A 69 -4.03 5.76 -5.46
C GLN A 69 -3.11 6.91 -5.89
N PRO A 70 -1.97 6.63 -6.56
CA PRO A 70 -1.24 5.35 -6.55
C PRO A 70 -0.46 5.16 -5.23
N ILE A 71 -0.18 3.90 -4.87
CA ILE A 71 0.69 3.51 -3.74
C ILE A 71 1.86 2.70 -4.30
N TYR A 72 3.09 3.00 -3.87
CA TYR A 72 4.29 2.35 -4.39
C TYR A 72 4.96 1.46 -3.35
N PHE A 73 5.35 0.25 -3.75
CA PHE A 73 6.13 -0.67 -2.94
C PHE A 73 7.36 -1.15 -3.73
N THR A 74 8.53 -1.12 -3.10
CA THR A 74 9.76 -1.66 -3.66
C THR A 74 10.49 -2.49 -2.61
N ASN A 75 10.88 -3.71 -2.96
CA ASN A 75 11.64 -4.61 -2.08
C ASN A 75 11.05 -4.74 -0.67
N SER A 76 9.72 -4.77 -0.56
CA SER A 76 8.99 -4.72 0.71
C SER A 76 8.22 -6.02 0.94
N SER A 77 8.02 -6.38 2.21
CA SER A 77 7.12 -7.48 2.60
C SER A 77 5.72 -6.93 2.82
N VAL A 78 4.71 -7.53 2.20
CA VAL A 78 3.30 -7.13 2.26
C VAL A 78 2.44 -8.39 2.46
N ARG A 79 2.93 -9.31 3.29
CA ARG A 79 2.31 -10.63 3.48
C ARG A 79 1.10 -10.51 4.37
N ASN A 80 0.10 -11.35 4.14
CA ASN A 80 -1.09 -11.45 4.99
C ASN A 80 -1.91 -10.17 5.20
N VAL A 81 -1.61 -9.11 4.44
CA VAL A 81 -2.27 -7.81 4.54
C VAL A 81 -3.76 -7.94 4.24
N ASP A 82 -4.56 -7.23 5.02
CA ASP A 82 -6.00 -7.20 4.85
C ASP A 82 -6.44 -6.09 3.89
N PHE A 83 -6.78 -6.50 2.66
CA PHE A 83 -7.33 -5.63 1.61
C PHE A 83 -8.84 -5.79 1.45
N ARG A 84 -9.55 -6.48 2.36
CA ARG A 84 -11.02 -6.60 2.30
C ARG A 84 -11.69 -5.23 2.31
N GLY A 85 -12.62 -5.00 1.40
CA GLY A 85 -13.28 -3.69 1.22
C GLY A 85 -12.39 -2.57 0.67
N VAL A 86 -11.11 -2.82 0.41
CA VAL A 86 -10.16 -1.80 -0.04
C VAL A 86 -10.18 -1.64 -1.55
N LYS A 87 -10.11 -0.40 -2.00
CA LYS A 87 -9.91 -0.07 -3.41
C LYS A 87 -8.64 0.77 -3.54
N ALA A 88 -7.68 0.28 -4.32
CA ALA A 88 -6.35 0.88 -4.43
C ALA A 88 -5.75 0.71 -5.83
N ILE A 89 -4.86 1.61 -6.20
CA ILE A 89 -3.94 1.40 -7.34
C ILE A 89 -2.54 1.25 -6.77
N ILE A 90 -1.94 0.07 -6.97
CA ILE A 90 -0.64 -0.30 -6.44
C ILE A 90 0.37 -0.46 -7.57
N GLU A 91 1.55 0.10 -7.38
CA GLU A 91 2.74 -0.13 -8.20
C GLU A 91 3.78 -0.83 -7.33
N ALA A 92 3.96 -2.13 -7.52
CA ALA A 92 4.82 -2.98 -6.70
C ALA A 92 5.96 -3.61 -7.51
N GLU A 93 7.16 -3.56 -6.97
CA GLU A 93 8.36 -4.19 -7.55
C GLU A 93 9.13 -4.98 -6.48
N ASP A 94 9.51 -6.23 -6.80
CA ASP A 94 10.31 -7.11 -5.94
C ASP A 94 9.72 -7.33 -4.52
N CYS A 95 8.39 -7.33 -4.40
CA CYS A 95 7.71 -7.45 -3.10
C CYS A 95 7.16 -8.86 -2.82
N ASP A 96 6.81 -9.16 -1.57
CA ASP A 96 6.10 -10.40 -1.20
C ASP A 96 4.67 -10.13 -0.75
N PHE A 97 3.70 -10.48 -1.60
CA PHE A 97 2.27 -10.28 -1.39
C PHE A 97 1.52 -11.60 -1.11
N ARG A 98 2.23 -12.65 -0.70
CA ARG A 98 1.58 -13.93 -0.35
C ARG A 98 0.69 -13.78 0.87
N GLY A 99 -0.48 -14.40 0.83
CA GLY A 99 -1.42 -14.51 1.93
C GLY A 99 -2.37 -13.33 2.08
N ILE A 100 -2.37 -12.36 1.16
CA ILE A 100 -3.29 -11.22 1.26
C ILE A 100 -4.75 -11.68 1.39
N LYS A 101 -5.52 -10.91 2.16
CA LYS A 101 -6.95 -11.15 2.35
C LYS A 101 -7.72 -10.17 1.47
N TYR A 102 -8.73 -10.67 0.78
CA TYR A 102 -9.56 -9.89 -0.13
C TYR A 102 -10.98 -10.45 -0.14
N ASP A 103 -11.92 -9.63 -0.56
CA ASP A 103 -13.32 -9.99 -0.76
C ASP A 103 -13.83 -9.43 -2.10
N GLU A 104 -15.15 -9.49 -2.31
CA GLU A 104 -15.80 -9.02 -3.53
C GLU A 104 -15.72 -7.50 -3.75
N GLU A 105 -15.48 -6.73 -2.68
CA GLU A 105 -15.33 -5.28 -2.72
C GLU A 105 -13.88 -4.85 -2.94
N THR A 106 -12.92 -5.77 -2.78
CA THR A 106 -11.49 -5.50 -3.01
C THR A 106 -11.20 -5.23 -4.49
N GLN A 107 -10.72 -4.03 -4.82
CA GLN A 107 -10.43 -3.61 -6.20
C GLN A 107 -9.01 -3.07 -6.37
N PHE A 108 -8.31 -3.60 -7.37
CA PHE A 108 -6.97 -3.19 -7.81
C PHE A 108 -6.95 -2.60 -9.23
N VAL A 109 -8.13 -2.46 -9.84
CA VAL A 109 -8.33 -1.88 -11.16
C VAL A 109 -9.54 -0.94 -11.11
N TYR A 110 -9.40 0.27 -11.65
CA TYR A 110 -10.47 1.25 -11.75
C TYR A 110 -10.80 1.56 -13.21
N GLY A 111 -12.10 1.53 -13.53
CA GLY A 111 -12.61 1.75 -14.87
C GLY A 111 -12.64 0.48 -15.72
N SER A 112 -12.82 0.63 -17.03
CA SER A 112 -12.96 -0.50 -17.96
C SER A 112 -12.25 -0.25 -19.29
N GLY A 113 -12.00 -1.33 -20.03
CA GLY A 113 -11.37 -1.27 -21.35
C GLY A 113 -9.91 -0.80 -21.31
N LYS A 114 -9.42 -0.24 -22.42
CA LYS A 114 -8.00 0.14 -22.59
C LYS A 114 -7.55 1.27 -21.66
N LEU A 115 -8.47 2.09 -21.16
CA LEU A 115 -8.18 3.26 -20.32
C LEU A 115 -8.31 2.99 -18.81
N ALA A 116 -8.59 1.75 -18.39
CA ALA A 116 -8.66 1.43 -16.98
C ALA A 116 -7.30 1.65 -16.30
N ALA A 117 -7.31 2.29 -15.14
CA ALA A 117 -6.15 2.37 -14.26
C ALA A 117 -5.96 1.01 -13.60
N ARG A 118 -4.78 0.42 -13.71
CA ARG A 118 -4.48 -0.93 -13.22
C ARG A 118 -3.34 -0.87 -12.25
N SER A 119 -3.46 -1.63 -11.18
CA SER A 119 -2.29 -1.96 -10.37
C SER A 119 -1.32 -2.82 -11.18
N ARG A 120 -0.04 -2.73 -10.83
CA ARG A 120 1.04 -3.44 -11.48
C ARG A 120 1.98 -4.06 -10.44
N PHE A 121 2.32 -5.31 -10.66
CA PHE A 121 3.16 -6.13 -9.79
C PHE A 121 4.29 -6.73 -10.64
N ILE A 122 5.52 -6.28 -10.42
CA ILE A 122 6.72 -6.69 -11.16
C ILE A 122 7.60 -7.52 -10.21
N ASN A 123 7.98 -8.73 -10.62
CA ASN A 123 8.82 -9.65 -9.84
C ASN A 123 8.30 -9.93 -8.42
N CYS A 124 7.00 -9.75 -8.20
CA CYS A 124 6.39 -9.93 -6.88
C CYS A 124 6.11 -11.41 -6.60
N LYS A 125 6.34 -11.85 -5.37
CA LYS A 125 5.93 -13.18 -4.90
C LYS A 125 4.45 -13.15 -4.59
N LEU A 126 3.70 -14.01 -5.26
CA LEU A 126 2.26 -14.19 -5.09
C LEU A 126 1.99 -15.68 -4.87
N ASP A 127 1.00 -16.00 -4.05
CA ASP A 127 0.46 -17.37 -4.03
C ASP A 127 -0.55 -17.54 -5.16
N ASN A 128 -0.92 -18.79 -5.47
CA ASN A 128 -1.80 -19.09 -6.60
C ASN A 128 -3.14 -18.36 -6.48
N LYS A 129 -3.73 -18.30 -5.28
CA LYS A 129 -5.04 -17.67 -5.06
C LYS A 129 -4.98 -16.17 -5.33
N THR A 130 -3.95 -15.51 -4.80
CA THR A 130 -3.68 -14.09 -5.00
C THR A 130 -3.45 -13.80 -6.48
N ARG A 131 -2.62 -14.61 -7.17
CA ARG A 131 -2.34 -14.43 -8.60
C ARG A 131 -3.61 -14.58 -9.45
N ASP A 132 -4.43 -15.57 -9.17
CA ASP A 132 -5.68 -15.81 -9.89
C ASP A 132 -6.65 -14.64 -9.70
N PHE A 133 -6.83 -14.18 -8.46
CA PHE A 133 -7.68 -13.04 -8.13
C PHE A 133 -7.25 -11.75 -8.84
N LEU A 134 -5.96 -11.40 -8.79
CA LEU A 134 -5.41 -10.21 -9.45
C LEU A 134 -5.58 -10.30 -10.98
N SER A 135 -5.31 -11.47 -11.56
CA SER A 135 -5.45 -11.70 -13.01
C SER A 135 -6.91 -11.55 -13.47
N GLN A 136 -7.88 -12.01 -12.67
CA GLN A 136 -9.31 -11.86 -12.97
C GLN A 136 -9.75 -10.40 -13.03
N GLN A 137 -9.15 -9.51 -12.23
CA GLN A 137 -9.41 -8.07 -12.29
C GLN A 137 -8.72 -7.38 -13.47
N GLY A 138 -7.73 -8.03 -14.09
CA GLY A 138 -6.90 -7.44 -15.14
C GLY A 138 -5.74 -6.60 -14.60
N VAL A 139 -5.24 -6.92 -13.40
CA VAL A 139 -3.98 -6.37 -12.85
C VAL A 139 -2.81 -6.83 -13.72
N GLU A 140 -1.82 -5.97 -13.90
CA GLU A 140 -0.59 -6.31 -14.62
C GLU A 140 0.37 -7.08 -13.70
N ILE A 141 0.70 -8.33 -14.05
CA ILE A 141 1.61 -9.17 -13.27
C ILE A 141 2.74 -9.63 -14.20
N ASN A 142 3.97 -9.18 -13.92
CA ASN A 142 5.17 -9.51 -14.69
C ASN A 142 6.24 -10.15 -13.81
#